data_AF-A0A9D3T0B7-F1
#
_entry.id   AF-A0A9D3T0B7-F1
#
_cell.length_a   1.000
_cell.length_b   1.000
_cell.length_c   1.000
_cell.angle_alpha   90.00
_cell.angle_beta   90.00
_cell.angle_gamma   90.00
#
_symmetry.space_group_name_H-M   'P 1'
#
loop_
_entity.id
_entity.type
_entity.pdbx_description
1 polymer ?
#
loop_
_entity_poly.entity_id
_entity_poly.type
_entity_poly.pdbx_seq_one_letter_code
_entity_poly.pdbx_strand_id
1 'polypeptide(L)'
;MWNMWQTLYPGDAVSLQGAVRDMMNSLFRCDFSVLKLYAGTSNLSTSVIFGWKTNKVICSEPLCNAYKRDEVGLVMSDVCEKCQPKSIKDLERECRKYRVIVIKDVRVLDVGVLVPLVRDPSLNLQVIQLFRDPRAVHNSRLKSKLALVKESIQMLRSKKQMDQFKRLLLPSSRSTRAESYVASAIELICDNWLNDMLLVANAPEWLKRNYIRVRYEDLVLYPVEELQRLYRFSNLTSFPKSRGLMHRRGEEGRPATESHCRRGGRSRNKEAQHQVFLATFPHRSQEVPHR
;
A
#
# COMPACT_ATOMS: atom_id res chain seq x y z
N MET A 1 -6.32 5.66 2.48
CA MET A 1 -6.47 6.23 1.12
C MET A 1 -7.72 5.77 0.37
N TRP A 2 -8.17 4.51 0.46
CA TRP A 2 -9.38 4.04 -0.25
C TRP A 2 -10.60 4.94 -0.05
N ASN A 3 -10.97 5.24 1.20
CA ASN A 3 -12.15 6.09 1.49
C ASN A 3 -12.03 7.47 0.83
N MET A 4 -10.84 8.08 0.82
CA MET A 4 -10.61 9.36 0.12
C MET A 4 -10.89 9.23 -1.39
N TRP A 5 -10.35 8.20 -2.05
CA TRP A 5 -10.62 7.95 -3.48
C TRP A 5 -12.08 7.65 -3.78
N GLN A 6 -12.81 7.06 -2.84
CA GLN A 6 -14.24 6.84 -2.99
C GLN A 6 -15.05 8.14 -2.81
N THR A 7 -14.72 8.94 -1.79
CA THR A 7 -15.40 10.19 -1.42
C THR A 7 -15.15 11.29 -2.45
N LEU A 8 -13.94 11.39 -2.98
CA LEU A 8 -13.57 12.42 -3.96
C LEU A 8 -13.84 12.01 -5.41
N TYR A 9 -14.54 10.89 -5.65
CA TYR A 9 -14.97 10.53 -7.01
C TYR A 9 -16.05 11.50 -7.52
N PRO A 10 -16.02 11.94 -8.80
CA PRO A 10 -15.12 11.51 -9.87
C PRO A 10 -13.94 12.47 -10.14
N GLY A 11 -13.23 12.90 -9.09
CA GLY A 11 -11.96 13.61 -9.22
C GLY A 11 -10.93 12.83 -10.05
N ASP A 12 -10.04 13.55 -10.71
CA ASP A 12 -8.95 12.94 -11.48
C ASP A 12 -7.79 12.54 -10.56
N ALA A 13 -7.13 11.45 -10.90
CA ALA A 13 -6.16 10.80 -10.03
C ALA A 13 -4.93 11.67 -9.69
N VAL A 14 -4.52 12.55 -10.60
CA VAL A 14 -3.41 13.51 -10.42
C VAL A 14 -3.79 14.62 -9.43
N SER A 15 -4.97 15.22 -9.53
CA SER A 15 -5.39 16.26 -8.57
C SER A 15 -5.54 15.73 -7.14
N LEU A 16 -5.82 14.42 -6.97
CA LEU A 16 -5.88 13.77 -5.66
C LEU A 16 -4.52 13.61 -4.96
N GLN A 17 -3.40 13.74 -5.68
CA GLN A 17 -2.08 13.45 -5.10
C GLN A 17 -1.67 14.41 -3.97
N GLY A 18 -2.14 15.65 -3.98
CA GLY A 18 -1.93 16.59 -2.86
C GLY A 18 -2.60 16.09 -1.57
N ALA A 19 -3.88 15.68 -1.66
CA ALA A 19 -4.61 15.10 -0.55
C ALA A 19 -3.99 13.77 -0.08
N VAL A 20 -3.43 12.98 -1.02
CA VAL A 20 -2.67 11.76 -0.71
C VAL A 20 -1.48 12.10 0.20
N ARG A 21 -0.63 13.04 -0.21
CA ARG A 21 0.53 13.48 0.55
C ARG A 21 0.16 13.97 1.94
N ASP A 22 -0.85 14.83 2.04
CA ASP A 22 -1.21 15.47 3.31
C ASP A 22 -1.81 14.46 4.29
N MET A 23 -2.63 13.53 3.81
CA MET A 23 -3.12 12.44 4.65
C MET A 23 -1.98 11.53 5.12
N MET A 24 -1.01 11.23 4.27
CA MET A 24 0.13 10.40 4.64
C MET A 24 1.02 11.08 5.68
N ASN A 25 1.23 12.40 5.56
CA ASN A 25 1.92 13.19 6.59
C ASN A 25 1.27 12.99 7.97
N SER A 26 -0.06 13.14 8.06
CA SER A 26 -0.80 12.94 9.31
C SER A 26 -0.72 11.51 9.82
N LEU A 27 -0.91 10.52 8.95
CA LEU A 27 -0.89 9.10 9.33
C LEU A 27 0.48 8.66 9.85
N PHE A 28 1.59 9.13 9.25
CA PHE A 28 2.94 8.85 9.76
C PHE A 28 3.24 9.50 11.11
N ARG A 29 2.47 10.51 11.51
CA ARG A 29 2.55 11.14 12.83
C ARG A 29 1.56 10.56 13.84
N CYS A 30 0.93 9.43 13.49
CA CYS A 30 -0.17 8.84 14.27
C CYS A 30 -1.29 9.85 14.55
N ASP A 31 -1.59 10.74 13.59
CA ASP A 31 -2.78 11.58 13.60
C ASP A 31 -3.80 10.97 12.64
N PHE A 32 -4.75 10.23 13.21
CA PHE A 32 -5.80 9.56 12.45
C PHE A 32 -7.04 10.45 12.31
N SER A 33 -7.04 11.65 12.89
CA SER A 33 -8.15 12.60 12.77
C SER A 33 -8.38 13.06 11.32
N VAL A 34 -7.34 13.05 10.49
CA VAL A 34 -7.41 13.34 9.04
C VAL A 34 -8.42 12.45 8.31
N LEU A 35 -8.66 11.22 8.81
CA LEU A 35 -9.62 10.29 8.21
C LEU A 35 -11.06 10.80 8.29
N LYS A 36 -11.38 11.71 9.23
CA LYS A 36 -12.70 12.31 9.37
C LYS A 36 -13.15 13.04 8.09
N LEU A 37 -12.20 13.65 7.38
CA LEU A 37 -12.46 14.34 6.10
C LEU A 37 -13.08 13.41 5.04
N TYR A 38 -12.88 12.09 5.18
CA TYR A 38 -13.31 11.10 4.20
C TYR A 38 -14.20 10.01 4.79
N ALA A 39 -14.59 10.12 6.06
CA ALA A 39 -15.45 9.16 6.77
C ALA A 39 -16.95 9.43 6.59
N GLY A 40 -17.32 10.49 5.85
CA GLY A 40 -18.71 10.89 5.66
C GLY A 40 -19.36 11.32 6.99
N THR A 41 -20.58 10.85 7.25
CA THR A 41 -21.34 11.13 8.47
C THR A 41 -21.08 10.16 9.63
N SER A 42 -20.17 9.19 9.44
CA SER A 42 -19.92 8.15 10.44
C SER A 42 -19.01 8.63 11.58
N ASN A 43 -19.33 8.22 12.80
CA ASN A 43 -18.46 8.45 13.95
C ASN A 43 -17.15 7.68 13.76
N LEU A 44 -16.04 8.40 13.73
CA LEU A 44 -14.73 7.81 13.45
C LEU A 44 -14.30 6.89 14.61
N SER A 45 -14.14 5.61 14.29
CA SER A 45 -13.66 4.57 15.20
C SER A 45 -12.76 3.59 14.43
N THR A 46 -12.11 2.67 15.15
CA THR A 46 -11.22 1.68 14.53
C THR A 46 -11.92 0.82 13.46
N SER A 47 -13.23 0.60 13.54
CA SER A 47 -13.98 -0.24 12.60
C SER A 47 -14.24 0.43 11.24
N VAL A 48 -14.08 1.75 11.14
CA VAL A 48 -14.24 2.51 9.88
C VAL A 48 -12.92 2.52 9.07
N ILE A 49 -11.80 2.19 9.72
CA ILE A 49 -10.49 2.15 9.06
C ILE A 49 -10.46 0.99 8.06
N PHE A 50 -10.16 1.28 6.81
CA PHE A 50 -10.06 0.26 5.77
C PHE A 50 -9.03 -0.82 6.16
N GLY A 51 -9.46 -2.08 6.15
CA GLY A 51 -8.61 -3.22 6.49
C GLY A 51 -8.41 -3.49 7.99
N TRP A 52 -9.16 -2.82 8.87
CA TRP A 52 -9.00 -2.94 10.34
C TRP A 52 -9.02 -4.39 10.85
N LYS A 53 -9.87 -5.26 10.27
CA LYS A 53 -10.00 -6.68 10.66
C LYS A 53 -8.73 -7.52 10.45
N THR A 54 -7.78 -6.99 9.69
CA THR A 54 -6.49 -7.63 9.39
C THR A 54 -5.31 -6.86 9.99
N ASN A 55 -5.58 -5.77 10.71
CA ASN A 55 -4.55 -4.91 11.27
C ASN A 55 -4.07 -5.47 12.61
N LYS A 56 -2.80 -5.88 12.69
CA LYS A 56 -2.21 -6.47 13.91
C LYS A 56 -2.35 -5.57 15.13
N VAL A 57 -2.18 -4.26 15.01
CA VAL A 57 -2.26 -3.32 16.15
C VAL A 57 -3.70 -3.23 16.66
N ILE A 58 -4.68 -3.07 15.77
CA ILE A 58 -6.10 -2.98 16.16
C ILE A 58 -6.61 -4.28 16.78
N CYS A 59 -6.15 -5.42 16.26
CA CYS A 59 -6.58 -6.73 16.71
C CYS A 59 -5.78 -7.28 17.91
N SER A 60 -4.80 -6.55 18.44
CA SER A 60 -3.98 -6.98 19.58
C SER A 60 -4.17 -6.11 20.82
N GLU A 61 -3.72 -6.62 21.96
CA GLU A 61 -3.74 -5.88 23.22
C GLU A 61 -2.95 -4.56 23.10
N PRO A 62 -3.44 -3.45 23.70
CA PRO A 62 -4.60 -3.35 24.60
C PRO A 62 -5.92 -3.04 23.87
N LEU A 63 -5.93 -2.90 22.54
CA LEU A 63 -7.14 -2.53 21.78
C LEU A 63 -8.10 -3.71 21.64
N CYS A 64 -7.57 -4.92 21.49
CA CYS A 64 -8.36 -6.15 21.46
C CYS A 64 -7.57 -7.36 21.99
N ASN A 65 -8.21 -8.21 22.79
CA ASN A 65 -7.55 -9.39 23.40
C ASN A 65 -7.48 -10.60 22.45
N ALA A 66 -7.71 -10.41 21.14
CA ALA A 66 -7.69 -11.49 20.17
C ALA A 66 -6.27 -11.99 19.85
N TYR A 67 -5.27 -11.12 19.99
CA TYR A 67 -3.87 -11.42 19.71
C TYR A 67 -2.94 -10.68 20.68
N LYS A 68 -1.73 -11.20 20.84
CA LYS A 68 -0.64 -10.48 21.54
C LYS A 68 0.21 -9.68 20.57
N ARG A 69 0.73 -8.55 21.04
CA ARG A 69 1.52 -7.61 20.22
C ARG A 69 2.85 -8.22 19.75
N ASP A 70 3.53 -8.98 20.60
CA ASP A 70 4.86 -9.56 20.37
C ASP A 70 4.83 -10.87 19.57
N GLU A 71 3.65 -11.45 19.36
CA GLU A 71 3.47 -12.66 18.57
C GLU A 71 3.42 -12.36 17.07
N VAL A 72 4.44 -12.86 16.35
CA VAL A 72 4.51 -12.78 14.89
C VAL A 72 3.56 -13.83 14.28
N GLY A 73 2.54 -13.36 13.58
CA GLY A 73 1.56 -14.24 12.93
C GLY A 73 0.59 -13.46 12.05
N LEU A 74 -0.17 -14.19 11.23
CA LEU A 74 -1.25 -13.60 10.44
C LEU A 74 -2.46 -13.32 11.33
N VAL A 75 -3.14 -12.22 11.07
CA VAL A 75 -4.40 -11.85 11.72
C VAL A 75 -5.55 -12.41 10.91
N MET A 76 -6.33 -13.31 11.51
CA MET A 76 -7.54 -13.85 10.90
C MET A 76 -8.71 -12.89 11.10
N SER A 77 -9.38 -12.55 10.00
CA SER A 77 -10.43 -11.51 9.98
C SER A 77 -11.66 -11.88 10.79
N ASP A 78 -12.02 -13.16 10.85
CA ASP A 78 -13.15 -13.71 11.60
C ASP A 78 -12.94 -13.66 13.12
N VAL A 79 -11.69 -13.82 13.56
CA VAL A 79 -11.31 -13.66 14.97
C VAL A 79 -11.36 -12.18 15.35
N CYS A 80 -10.74 -11.31 14.55
CA CYS A 80 -10.70 -9.88 14.85
C CYS A 80 -12.05 -9.18 14.69
N GLU A 81 -12.97 -9.72 13.89
CA GLU A 81 -14.34 -9.17 13.75
C GLU A 81 -15.14 -9.16 15.06
N LYS A 82 -14.75 -9.98 16.04
CA LYS A 82 -15.34 -10.01 17.39
C LYS A 82 -14.84 -8.88 18.29
N CYS A 83 -13.81 -8.14 17.87
CA CYS A 83 -13.26 -7.02 18.63
C CYS A 83 -14.23 -5.83 18.62
N GLN A 84 -14.44 -5.21 19.78
CA GLN A 84 -15.25 -4.01 19.89
C GLN A 84 -14.55 -2.80 19.24
N PRO A 85 -15.28 -1.94 18.51
CA PRO A 85 -14.72 -0.69 17.99
C PRO A 85 -14.14 0.17 19.11
N LYS A 86 -12.94 0.70 18.89
CA LYS A 86 -12.25 1.60 19.83
C LYS A 86 -12.22 3.02 19.29
N SER A 87 -12.01 3.98 20.19
CA SER A 87 -11.88 5.37 19.78
C SER A 87 -10.57 5.57 19.01
N ILE A 88 -10.57 6.53 18.10
CA ILE A 88 -9.37 6.86 17.33
C ILE A 88 -8.25 7.38 18.23
N LYS A 89 -8.60 8.12 19.29
CA LYS A 89 -7.61 8.59 20.27
C LYS A 89 -6.88 7.44 20.95
N ASP A 90 -7.56 6.32 21.22
CA ASP A 90 -6.92 5.13 21.79
C ASP A 90 -5.93 4.53 20.79
N LEU A 91 -6.31 4.45 19.51
CA LEU A 91 -5.42 3.98 18.44
C LEU A 91 -4.22 4.91 18.24
N GLU A 92 -4.40 6.22 18.27
CA GLU A 92 -3.32 7.20 18.17
C GLU A 92 -2.32 7.04 19.34
N ARG A 93 -2.82 6.88 20.57
CA ARG A 93 -1.97 6.61 21.74
C ARG A 93 -1.19 5.32 21.60
N GLU A 94 -1.80 4.26 21.06
CA GLU A 94 -1.11 2.99 20.84
C GLU A 94 -0.09 3.09 19.70
N CYS A 95 -0.44 3.75 18.59
CA CYS A 95 0.43 3.98 17.43
C CYS A 95 1.73 4.69 17.81
N ARG A 96 1.66 5.72 18.67
CA ARG A 96 2.86 6.48 19.12
C ARG A 96 3.85 5.64 19.93
N LYS A 97 3.46 4.45 20.43
CA LYS A 97 4.37 3.50 21.09
C LYS A 97 5.20 2.69 20.11
N TYR A 98 4.89 2.72 18.82
CA TYR A 98 5.65 2.02 17.79
C TYR A 98 6.74 2.96 17.26
N ARG A 99 7.96 2.44 17.20
CA ARG A 99 9.10 3.17 16.65
C ARG A 99 9.02 3.28 15.13
N VAL A 100 8.37 2.32 14.48
CA VAL A 100 8.29 2.20 13.02
C VAL A 100 6.83 2.15 12.63
N ILE A 101 6.45 2.99 11.67
CA ILE A 101 5.11 3.00 11.09
C ILE A 101 5.25 2.64 9.62
N VAL A 102 4.48 1.64 9.19
CA VAL A 102 4.48 1.19 7.79
C VAL A 102 3.10 1.41 7.20
N ILE A 103 3.04 2.13 6.08
CA ILE A 103 1.85 2.36 5.28
C ILE A 103 2.05 1.71 3.92
N LYS A 104 1.15 0.81 3.55
CA LYS A 104 1.08 0.23 2.20
C LYS A 104 -0.01 0.94 1.43
N ASP A 105 0.34 1.51 0.29
CA ASP A 105 -0.61 2.16 -0.59
C ASP A 105 -0.42 1.75 -2.06
N VAL A 106 -1.48 1.88 -2.85
CA VAL A 106 -1.50 1.51 -4.28
C VAL A 106 -2.00 2.63 -5.19
N ARG A 107 -2.19 3.81 -4.59
CA ARG A 107 -2.87 4.99 -5.12
C ARG A 107 -1.99 6.24 -5.06
N VAL A 108 -0.75 6.12 -4.58
CA VAL A 108 0.34 7.05 -4.89
C VAL A 108 0.72 6.81 -6.35
N LEU A 109 0.52 7.81 -7.19
CA LEU A 109 0.72 7.69 -8.63
C LEU A 109 2.10 8.11 -9.08
N ASP A 110 2.78 8.93 -8.29
CA ASP A 110 4.06 9.56 -8.59
C ASP A 110 4.87 9.67 -7.28
N VAL A 111 6.09 9.14 -7.27
CA VAL A 111 7.02 9.19 -6.13
C VAL A 111 7.41 10.63 -5.79
N GLY A 112 7.38 11.54 -6.77
CA GLY A 112 7.56 12.98 -6.62
C GLY A 112 6.65 13.59 -5.54
N VAL A 113 5.44 13.05 -5.38
CA VAL A 113 4.47 13.46 -4.35
C VAL A 113 5.00 13.23 -2.94
N LEU A 114 5.87 12.23 -2.75
CA LEU A 114 6.45 11.86 -1.47
C LEU A 114 7.74 12.61 -1.15
N VAL A 115 8.35 13.30 -2.14
CA VAL A 115 9.62 14.02 -1.97
C VAL A 115 9.60 15.00 -0.78
N PRO A 116 8.52 15.79 -0.53
CA PRO A 116 8.44 16.63 0.66
C PRO A 116 8.47 15.85 1.98
N LEU A 117 7.86 14.66 2.02
CA LEU A 117 7.81 13.79 3.20
C LEU A 117 9.17 13.11 3.45
N VAL A 118 9.88 12.72 2.39
CA VAL A 118 11.24 12.16 2.49
C VAL A 118 12.24 13.22 2.94
N ARG A 119 12.04 14.48 2.53
CA ARG A 119 12.90 15.60 2.93
C ARG A 119 12.69 16.02 4.39
N ASP A 120 11.51 15.75 4.96
CA ASP A 120 11.21 16.08 6.35
C ASP A 120 11.99 15.16 7.32
N PRO A 121 12.98 15.70 8.05
CA PRO A 121 13.80 14.88 8.95
C PRO A 121 12.97 14.29 10.10
N SER A 122 11.89 14.95 10.52
CA SER A 122 11.04 14.47 11.62
C SER A 122 10.26 13.21 11.26
N LEU A 123 10.11 12.90 9.97
CA LEU A 123 9.52 11.66 9.48
C LEU A 123 10.58 10.60 9.21
N ASN A 124 11.74 10.99 8.67
CA ASN A 124 12.79 10.06 8.24
C ASN A 124 12.18 8.91 7.40
N LEU A 125 11.41 9.31 6.38
CA LEU A 125 10.61 8.42 5.55
C LEU A 125 11.50 7.67 4.55
N GLN A 126 11.33 6.35 4.49
CA GLN A 126 11.88 5.49 3.46
C GLN A 126 10.77 4.95 2.55
N VAL A 127 11.09 4.87 1.25
CA VAL A 127 10.18 4.45 0.19
C VAL A 127 10.63 3.12 -0.40
N ILE A 128 9.74 2.12 -0.39
CA ILE A 128 9.93 0.83 -1.03
C ILE A 128 8.88 0.71 -2.14
N GLN A 129 9.31 0.86 -3.39
CA GLN A 129 8.42 0.75 -4.55
C GLN A 129 8.49 -0.64 -5.17
N LEU A 130 7.35 -1.33 -5.21
CA LEU A 130 7.21 -2.64 -5.84
C LEU A 130 6.89 -2.48 -7.32
N PHE A 131 7.76 -3.02 -8.17
CA PHE A 131 7.55 -3.16 -9.60
C PHE A 131 7.18 -4.59 -9.93
N ARG A 132 6.36 -4.77 -10.96
CA ARG A 132 5.97 -6.07 -11.50
C ARG A 132 5.89 -5.95 -13.02
N ASP A 133 6.09 -7.05 -13.75
CA ASP A 133 5.88 -7.07 -15.20
C ASP A 133 4.51 -6.42 -15.56
N PRO A 134 4.48 -5.35 -16.38
CA PRO A 134 3.24 -4.66 -16.74
C PRO A 134 2.20 -5.58 -17.39
N ARG A 135 2.62 -6.62 -18.12
CA ARG A 135 1.73 -7.63 -18.72
C ARG A 135 1.04 -8.46 -17.63
N ALA A 136 1.78 -8.84 -16.59
CA ALA A 136 1.22 -9.53 -15.44
C ALA A 136 0.26 -8.62 -14.65
N VAL A 137 0.58 -7.34 -14.49
CA VAL A 137 -0.31 -6.35 -13.88
C VAL A 137 -1.58 -6.18 -14.70
N HIS A 138 -1.48 -6.00 -16.01
CA HIS A 138 -2.61 -5.89 -16.93
C HIS A 138 -3.57 -7.09 -16.81
N ASN A 139 -3.03 -8.31 -16.91
CA ASN A 139 -3.80 -9.55 -16.76
C ASN A 139 -4.46 -9.67 -15.38
N SER A 140 -3.77 -9.25 -14.31
CA SER A 140 -4.34 -9.24 -12.96
C SER A 140 -5.50 -8.24 -12.85
N ARG A 141 -5.35 -7.04 -13.42
CA ARG A 141 -6.39 -6.00 -13.38
C ARG A 141 -7.62 -6.41 -14.18
N LEU A 142 -7.46 -7.03 -15.34
CA LEU A 142 -8.58 -7.54 -16.15
C LEU A 142 -9.42 -8.58 -15.40
N LYS A 143 -8.77 -9.49 -14.64
CA LYS A 143 -9.48 -10.46 -13.79
C LYS A 143 -10.32 -9.78 -12.70
N SER A 144 -9.90 -8.61 -12.22
CA SER A 144 -10.60 -7.79 -11.23
C SER A 144 -11.35 -6.59 -11.84
N LYS A 145 -11.67 -6.63 -13.14
CA LYS A 145 -12.19 -5.46 -13.87
C LYS A 145 -13.33 -4.75 -13.16
N LEU A 146 -14.32 -5.49 -12.64
CA LEU A 146 -15.50 -4.92 -12.00
C LEU A 146 -15.16 -4.08 -10.75
N ALA A 147 -14.14 -4.48 -9.98
CA ALA A 147 -13.70 -3.73 -8.80
C ALA A 147 -12.86 -2.49 -9.18
N LEU A 148 -12.18 -2.53 -10.32
CA LEU A 148 -11.18 -1.53 -10.71
C LEU A 148 -11.68 -0.49 -11.72
N VAL A 149 -12.87 -0.66 -12.29
CA VAL A 149 -13.42 0.29 -13.28
C VAL A 149 -13.47 1.71 -12.73
N LYS A 150 -13.99 1.91 -11.52
CA LYS A 150 -14.15 3.25 -10.92
C LYS A 150 -12.80 3.95 -10.78
N GLU A 151 -11.78 3.24 -10.29
CA GLU A 151 -10.41 3.77 -10.17
C GLU A 151 -9.79 4.02 -11.54
N SER A 152 -9.97 3.10 -12.49
CA SER A 152 -9.42 3.22 -13.84
C SER A 152 -10.02 4.43 -14.57
N ILE A 153 -11.29 4.75 -14.33
CA ILE A 153 -11.93 5.99 -14.83
C ILE A 153 -11.28 7.23 -14.19
N GLN A 154 -11.07 7.26 -12.87
CA GLN A 154 -10.39 8.40 -12.21
C GLN A 154 -8.98 8.61 -12.77
N MET A 155 -8.25 7.52 -13.02
CA MET A 155 -6.92 7.57 -13.64
C MET A 155 -6.96 8.15 -15.06
N LEU A 156 -7.86 7.65 -15.90
CA LEU A 156 -7.97 8.09 -17.29
C LEU A 156 -8.41 9.55 -17.43
N ARG A 157 -9.18 10.08 -16.46
CA ARG A 157 -9.56 11.51 -16.42
C ARG A 157 -8.37 12.45 -16.32
N SER A 158 -7.24 12.00 -15.77
CA SER A 158 -6.04 12.82 -15.68
C SER A 158 -5.35 13.03 -17.04
N LYS A 159 -5.69 12.24 -18.07
CA LYS A 159 -5.17 12.41 -19.43
C LYS A 159 -6.04 13.41 -20.20
N LYS A 160 -5.69 14.70 -20.16
CA LYS A 160 -6.41 15.80 -20.84
C LYS A 160 -6.44 15.74 -22.39
N GLN A 161 -5.75 14.79 -23.03
CA GLN A 161 -5.40 14.92 -24.46
C GLN A 161 -5.88 13.79 -25.41
N MET A 162 -6.87 12.97 -25.03
CA MET A 162 -7.33 11.89 -25.93
C MET A 162 -8.84 11.64 -25.95
N ASP A 163 -9.63 12.55 -25.38
CA ASP A 163 -11.08 12.37 -25.21
C ASP A 163 -11.88 12.54 -26.50
N GLN A 164 -11.35 13.21 -27.52
CA GLN A 164 -12.07 13.40 -28.78
C GLN A 164 -12.07 12.15 -29.68
N PHE A 165 -10.97 11.39 -29.73
CA PHE A 165 -10.84 10.28 -30.69
C PHE A 165 -11.35 8.93 -30.15
N LYS A 166 -11.20 8.67 -28.84
CA LYS A 166 -11.61 7.39 -28.23
C LYS A 166 -13.13 7.28 -27.99
N ARG A 167 -13.88 8.40 -27.97
CA ARG A 167 -15.34 8.38 -27.79
C ARG A 167 -16.11 7.72 -28.93
N LEU A 168 -15.54 7.70 -30.14
CA LEU A 168 -16.13 7.03 -31.32
C LEU A 168 -15.95 5.51 -31.33
N LEU A 169 -15.09 4.94 -30.49
CA LEU A 169 -14.75 3.51 -30.47
C LEU A 169 -15.28 2.79 -29.22
N LEU A 170 -16.20 3.40 -28.46
CA LEU A 170 -16.71 2.77 -27.24
C LEU A 170 -17.52 1.50 -27.57
N PRO A 171 -17.15 0.34 -27.00
CA PRO A 171 -17.92 -0.89 -27.16
C PRO A 171 -19.36 -0.75 -26.65
N SER A 172 -20.27 -1.43 -27.33
CA SER A 172 -21.72 -1.39 -27.06
C SER A 172 -22.11 -2.10 -25.74
N SER A 173 -21.31 -3.08 -25.29
CA SER A 173 -21.56 -3.84 -24.04
C SER A 173 -20.85 -3.24 -22.81
N ARG A 174 -21.53 -3.25 -21.66
CA ARG A 174 -20.99 -2.82 -20.35
C ARG A 174 -19.73 -3.59 -19.94
N SER A 175 -19.65 -4.90 -20.22
CA SER A 175 -18.47 -5.72 -19.89
C SER A 175 -17.24 -5.28 -20.70
N THR A 176 -17.43 -5.05 -21.99
CA THR A 176 -16.37 -4.65 -22.90
C THR A 176 -15.90 -3.21 -22.62
N ARG A 177 -16.80 -2.34 -22.15
CA ARG A 177 -16.45 -0.99 -21.68
C ARG A 177 -15.61 -1.02 -20.41
N ALA A 178 -15.94 -1.89 -19.45
CA ALA A 178 -15.15 -2.08 -18.25
C ALA A 178 -13.72 -2.55 -18.55
N GLU A 179 -13.58 -3.52 -19.46
CA GLU A 179 -12.28 -3.99 -19.96
C GLU A 179 -11.49 -2.87 -20.61
N SER A 180 -12.12 -2.07 -21.48
CA SER A 180 -11.46 -0.95 -22.16
C SER A 180 -10.88 0.09 -21.19
N TYR A 181 -11.61 0.48 -20.14
CA TYR A 181 -11.10 1.41 -19.13
C TYR A 181 -9.94 0.82 -18.32
N VAL A 182 -10.11 -0.42 -17.86
CA VAL A 182 -9.09 -1.10 -17.03
C VAL A 182 -7.82 -1.37 -17.84
N ALA A 183 -7.97 -1.74 -19.11
CA ALA A 183 -6.88 -1.90 -20.06
C ALA A 183 -6.18 -0.58 -20.31
N SER A 184 -6.92 0.48 -20.68
CA SER A 184 -6.34 1.79 -21.01
C SER A 184 -5.59 2.43 -19.83
N ALA A 185 -6.02 2.15 -18.58
CA ALA A 185 -5.32 2.67 -17.40
C ALA A 185 -3.88 2.13 -17.26
N ILE A 186 -3.54 1.00 -17.91
CA ILE A 186 -2.17 0.45 -17.83
C ILE A 186 -1.14 1.36 -18.48
N GLU A 187 -1.52 2.08 -19.55
CA GLU A 187 -0.62 3.02 -20.24
C GLU A 187 -0.15 4.09 -19.24
N LEU A 188 -1.10 4.76 -18.57
CA LEU A 188 -0.79 5.81 -17.59
C LEU A 188 0.00 5.27 -16.40
N ILE A 189 -0.32 4.05 -15.94
CA ILE A 189 0.43 3.39 -14.88
C ILE A 189 1.90 3.21 -15.31
N CYS A 190 2.16 2.72 -16.53
CA CYS A 190 3.51 2.51 -17.04
C CYS A 190 4.27 3.82 -17.27
N ASP A 191 3.60 4.84 -17.81
CA ASP A 191 4.17 6.18 -17.99
C ASP A 191 4.66 6.74 -16.65
N ASN A 192 3.84 6.62 -15.60
CA ASN A 192 4.21 7.06 -14.27
C ASN A 192 5.39 6.27 -13.68
N TRP A 193 5.48 4.96 -13.92
CA TRP A 193 6.64 4.17 -13.47
C TRP A 193 7.92 4.63 -14.13
N LEU A 194 7.87 4.91 -15.43
CA LEU A 194 9.02 5.42 -16.15
C LEU A 194 9.45 6.77 -15.57
N ASN A 195 8.49 7.66 -15.31
CA ASN A 195 8.75 8.94 -14.67
C ASN A 195 9.35 8.78 -13.26
N ASP A 196 8.83 7.88 -12.43
CA ASP A 196 9.39 7.57 -11.11
C ASP A 196 10.84 7.09 -11.21
N MET A 197 11.13 6.19 -12.16
CA MET A 197 12.48 5.68 -12.38
C MET A 197 13.44 6.79 -12.82
N LEU A 198 13.00 7.66 -13.72
CA LEU A 198 13.80 8.81 -14.19
C LEU A 198 14.02 9.84 -13.08
N LEU A 199 13.00 10.12 -12.27
CA LEU A 199 13.10 11.02 -11.12
C LEU A 199 14.13 10.51 -10.13
N VAL A 200 14.06 9.23 -9.75
CA VAL A 200 15.00 8.63 -8.79
C VAL A 200 16.41 8.51 -9.37
N ALA A 201 16.56 8.17 -10.65
CA ALA A 201 17.88 8.08 -11.29
C ALA A 201 18.63 9.42 -11.23
N ASN A 202 17.91 10.53 -11.44
CA ASN A 202 18.45 11.89 -11.44
C ASN A 202 18.36 12.57 -10.06
N ALA A 203 17.88 11.86 -9.04
CA ALA A 203 17.69 12.42 -7.71
C ALA A 203 19.01 12.70 -6.96
N PRO A 204 19.02 13.65 -6.02
CA PRO A 204 20.12 13.84 -5.08
C PRO A 204 20.27 12.64 -4.13
N GLU A 205 21.47 12.48 -3.57
CA GLU A 205 21.84 11.33 -2.74
C GLU A 205 20.95 11.11 -1.51
N TRP A 206 20.41 12.18 -0.91
CA TRP A 206 19.50 12.05 0.24
C TRP A 206 18.18 11.36 -0.12
N LEU A 207 17.70 11.50 -1.36
CA LEU A 207 16.47 10.84 -1.82
C LEU A 207 16.79 9.41 -2.25
N LYS A 208 17.89 9.19 -2.98
CA LYS A 208 18.36 7.86 -3.39
C LYS A 208 18.60 6.93 -2.20
N ARG A 209 19.20 7.43 -1.12
CA ARG A 209 19.42 6.66 0.11
C ARG A 209 18.15 6.24 0.84
N ASN A 210 17.06 6.98 0.65
CA ASN A 210 15.77 6.74 1.28
C ASN A 210 14.76 6.06 0.34
N TYR A 211 15.21 5.51 -0.80
CA TYR A 211 14.35 4.87 -1.77
C TYR A 211 14.95 3.55 -2.26
N ILE A 212 14.12 2.50 -2.35
CA ILE A 212 14.51 1.21 -2.92
C ILE A 212 13.43 0.67 -3.86
N ARG A 213 13.88 0.03 -4.95
CA ARG A 213 13.04 -0.71 -5.89
C ARG A 213 13.11 -2.19 -5.60
N VAL A 214 11.94 -2.81 -5.54
CA VAL A 214 11.78 -4.26 -5.38
C VAL A 214 11.02 -4.78 -6.57
N ARG A 215 11.49 -5.86 -7.19
CA ARG A 215 10.73 -6.56 -8.21
C ARG A 215 9.89 -7.64 -7.54
N TYR A 216 8.63 -7.73 -7.94
CA TYR A 216 7.72 -8.75 -7.48
C TYR A 216 8.24 -10.16 -7.77
N GLU A 217 8.87 -10.36 -8.93
CA GLU A 217 9.42 -11.65 -9.33
C GLU A 217 10.53 -12.10 -8.37
N ASP A 218 11.43 -11.18 -8.01
CA ASP A 218 12.52 -11.46 -7.05
C ASP A 218 11.95 -11.73 -5.65
N LEU A 219 10.95 -10.96 -5.22
CA LEU A 219 10.29 -11.13 -3.92
C LEU A 219 9.62 -12.52 -3.78
N VAL A 220 9.12 -13.09 -4.88
CA VAL A 220 8.46 -14.40 -4.88
C VAL A 220 9.47 -15.54 -5.04
N LEU A 221 10.51 -15.36 -5.87
CA LEU A 221 11.53 -16.39 -6.12
C LEU A 221 12.54 -16.49 -4.97
N TYR A 222 12.93 -15.36 -4.39
CA TYR A 222 13.97 -15.25 -3.36
C TYR A 222 13.47 -14.47 -2.12
N PRO A 223 12.37 -14.90 -1.47
CA PRO A 223 11.71 -14.13 -0.42
C PRO A 223 12.59 -13.85 0.79
N VAL A 224 13.48 -14.79 1.16
CA VAL A 224 14.38 -14.62 2.31
C VAL A 224 15.47 -13.60 2.01
N GLU A 225 16.02 -13.61 0.80
CA GLU A 225 17.07 -12.68 0.37
C GLU A 225 16.53 -11.26 0.22
N GLU A 226 15.38 -11.10 -0.44
CA GLU A 226 14.71 -9.81 -0.56
C GLU A 226 14.28 -9.26 0.80
N LEU A 227 13.83 -10.13 1.73
CA LEU A 227 13.58 -9.71 3.10
C LEU A 227 14.86 -9.20 3.78
N GLN A 228 15.97 -9.94 3.69
CA GLN A 228 17.26 -9.49 4.25
C GLN A 228 17.69 -8.14 3.69
N ARG A 229 17.54 -7.95 2.38
CA ARG A 229 17.83 -6.69 1.70
C ARG A 229 16.98 -5.54 2.22
N LEU A 230 15.67 -5.76 2.42
CA LEU A 230 14.76 -4.76 2.98
C LEU A 230 15.06 -4.41 4.44
N TYR A 231 15.43 -5.39 5.26
CA TYR A 231 15.84 -5.16 6.65
C TYR A 231 17.13 -4.33 6.73
N ARG A 232 18.11 -4.62 5.86
CA ARG A 232 19.35 -3.83 5.77
C ARG A 232 19.06 -2.40 5.32
N PHE A 233 18.22 -2.22 4.30
CA PHE A 233 17.78 -0.90 3.84
C PHE A 233 17.08 -0.09 4.95
N SER A 234 16.24 -0.74 5.74
CA SER A 234 15.51 -0.12 6.86
C SER A 234 16.28 -0.02 8.17
N ASN A 235 17.51 -0.52 8.20
CA ASN A 235 18.35 -0.59 9.41
C ASN A 235 17.61 -1.22 10.62
N LEU A 236 16.75 -2.21 10.35
CA LEU A 236 16.04 -2.96 11.38
C LEU A 236 16.88 -4.16 11.81
N THR A 237 17.19 -4.22 13.10
CA THR A 237 18.07 -5.24 13.70
C THR A 237 17.36 -6.58 13.96
N SER A 238 16.03 -6.63 13.95
CA SER A 238 15.30 -7.84 14.35
C SER A 238 15.01 -8.80 13.19
N PHE A 239 15.90 -9.76 12.98
CA PHE A 239 15.65 -10.95 12.15
C PHE A 239 15.08 -12.21 12.86
N PRO A 240 14.28 -12.19 13.96
CA PRO A 240 13.72 -13.43 14.50
C PRO A 240 12.20 -13.61 14.32
N LYS A 241 11.80 -14.88 14.18
CA LYS A 241 10.46 -15.50 14.03
C LYS A 241 9.72 -15.36 12.68
N SER A 242 10.00 -14.37 11.83
CA SER A 242 9.40 -14.28 10.47
C SER A 242 9.89 -15.36 9.50
N ARG A 243 11.12 -15.86 9.70
CA ARG A 243 11.74 -16.91 8.88
C ARG A 243 10.91 -18.21 8.87
N GLY A 244 10.36 -18.60 10.02
CA GLY A 244 9.49 -19.78 10.12
C GLY A 244 8.16 -19.62 9.39
N LEU A 245 7.60 -18.40 9.36
CA LEU A 245 6.38 -18.09 8.59
C LEU A 245 6.64 -18.09 7.07
N MET A 246 7.85 -17.69 6.63
CA MET A 246 8.25 -17.76 5.22
C MET A 246 8.59 -19.19 4.78
N HIS A 247 9.31 -19.97 5.60
CA HIS A 247 9.61 -21.37 5.27
C HIS A 247 8.34 -22.22 5.14
N ARG A 248 7.36 -22.06 6.05
CA ARG A 248 6.05 -22.73 5.93
C ARG A 248 5.35 -22.43 4.60
N ARG A 249 5.43 -21.18 4.13
CA ARG A 249 4.78 -20.77 2.87
C ARG A 249 5.58 -21.09 1.62
N GLY A 250 6.91 -21.14 1.69
CA GLY A 250 7.74 -21.62 0.58
C GLY A 250 7.48 -23.10 0.27
N GLU A 251 7.14 -23.90 1.28
CA GLU A 251 6.76 -25.31 1.12
C GLU A 251 5.33 -25.48 0.58
N GLU A 252 4.36 -24.67 1.03
CA GLU A 252 3.00 -24.63 0.46
C GLU A 252 2.95 -24.00 -0.95
N GLY A 253 3.96 -23.24 -1.34
CA GLY A 253 4.08 -22.54 -2.62
C GLY A 253 4.75 -23.33 -3.74
N ARG A 254 5.14 -24.60 -3.50
CA ARG A 254 5.57 -25.50 -4.59
C ARG A 254 4.45 -25.62 -5.63
N PRO A 255 4.75 -25.70 -6.93
CA PRO A 255 3.73 -25.64 -7.98
C PRO A 255 2.73 -26.78 -7.78
N ALA A 256 1.55 -26.42 -7.27
CA ALA A 256 0.44 -27.34 -7.18
C ALA A 256 -0.02 -27.65 -8.61
N THR A 257 -0.07 -28.93 -8.95
CA THR A 257 -0.74 -29.45 -10.14
C THR A 257 -2.14 -28.84 -10.27
N GLU A 258 -2.61 -28.64 -11.50
CA GLU A 258 -3.79 -27.84 -11.93
C GLU A 258 -5.07 -27.97 -11.09
N SER A 259 -5.24 -29.05 -10.33
CA SER A 259 -6.41 -29.33 -9.51
C SER A 259 -6.55 -28.48 -8.23
N HIS A 260 -5.48 -27.87 -7.70
CA HIS A 260 -5.53 -27.13 -6.43
C HIS A 260 -5.90 -25.64 -6.53
N CYS A 261 -5.89 -25.07 -7.74
CA CYS A 261 -6.28 -23.68 -7.99
C CYS A 261 -7.77 -23.37 -7.71
N ARG A 262 -8.61 -24.40 -7.49
CA ARG A 262 -10.05 -24.25 -7.24
C ARG A 262 -10.44 -24.10 -5.75
N ARG A 263 -9.55 -24.35 -4.79
CA ARG A 263 -9.92 -24.38 -3.34
C ARG A 263 -9.07 -23.48 -2.42
N GLY A 264 -8.33 -22.52 -2.97
CA GLY A 264 -7.61 -21.52 -2.18
C GLY A 264 -8.54 -20.39 -1.71
N GLY A 265 -8.75 -20.29 -0.40
CA GLY A 265 -9.62 -19.33 0.28
C GLY A 265 -9.52 -17.88 -0.21
N ARG A 266 -10.65 -17.18 -0.11
CA ARG A 266 -10.85 -15.76 -0.45
C ARG A 266 -10.00 -14.84 0.41
N SER A 267 -8.69 -14.77 0.15
CA SER A 267 -7.90 -13.60 0.53
C SER A 267 -8.26 -12.46 -0.41
N ARG A 268 -8.99 -11.45 0.10
CA ARG A 268 -9.50 -10.28 -0.67
C ARG A 268 -8.40 -9.32 -1.16
N ASN A 269 -7.16 -9.78 -1.28
CA ASN A 269 -6.00 -8.97 -1.69
C ASN A 269 -5.29 -9.54 -2.94
N LYS A 270 -6.00 -10.25 -3.82
CA LYS A 270 -5.46 -10.74 -5.12
C LYS A 270 -5.34 -9.65 -6.20
N GLU A 271 -5.43 -8.38 -5.83
CA GLU A 271 -5.24 -7.27 -6.74
C GLU A 271 -3.80 -6.77 -6.63
N ALA A 272 -2.93 -7.35 -7.45
CA ALA A 272 -1.58 -6.83 -7.66
C ALA A 272 -1.65 -5.56 -8.51
N GLN A 273 -2.24 -4.52 -7.93
CA GLN A 273 -2.01 -3.14 -8.35
C GLN A 273 -0.61 -2.72 -7.87
N HIS A 274 -0.08 -1.64 -8.44
CA HIS A 274 1.15 -0.99 -7.99
C HIS A 274 1.18 -0.86 -6.48
N GLN A 275 2.21 -1.33 -5.81
CA GLN A 275 2.30 -1.21 -4.35
C GLN A 275 3.50 -0.37 -4.00
N VAL A 276 3.24 0.71 -3.27
CA VAL A 276 4.25 1.51 -2.60
C VAL A 276 4.13 1.18 -1.11
N PHE A 277 5.19 0.61 -0.57
CA PHE A 277 5.35 0.43 0.87
C PHE A 277 6.21 1.57 1.39
N LEU A 278 5.74 2.22 2.44
CA LEU A 278 6.31 3.45 2.95
C LEU A 278 6.48 3.31 4.45
N ALA A 279 7.65 3.63 4.95
CA ALA A 279 7.96 3.43 6.35
C ALA A 279 8.70 4.61 6.96
N THR A 280 8.27 5.07 8.14
CA THR A 280 9.01 6.05 8.93
C THR A 280 9.79 5.34 10.03
N PHE A 281 10.99 5.83 10.30
CA PHE A 281 11.91 5.27 11.29
C PHE A 281 12.33 6.35 12.27
N PRO A 282 12.53 6.03 13.56
CA PRO A 282 12.94 7.03 14.51
C PRO A 282 14.31 7.59 14.09
N HIS A 283 14.54 8.88 14.37
CA HIS A 283 15.86 9.47 14.19
C HIS A 283 16.90 8.59 14.90
N ARG A 284 18.02 8.35 14.21
CA ARG A 284 19.23 7.78 14.80
C ARG A 284 19.58 8.69 15.98
N SER A 285 19.31 8.25 17.21
CA SER A 285 19.98 8.82 18.37
C SER A 285 21.47 8.66 18.04
N GLN A 286 22.15 9.76 17.71
CA GLN A 286 23.58 9.78 17.91
C GLN A 286 23.73 9.47 19.39
N GLU A 287 24.21 8.28 19.71
CA GLU A 287 24.78 8.02 21.02
C GLU A 287 25.87 9.08 21.18
N VAL A 288 25.54 10.15 21.91
CA VAL A 288 26.54 11.04 22.45
C VAL A 288 27.32 10.17 23.42
N PRO A 289 28.61 9.89 23.18
CA PRO A 289 29.39 9.18 24.18
C PRO A 289 29.46 10.13 25.38
N HIS A 290 28.79 9.76 26.47
CA HIS A 290 29.07 10.35 27.76
C HIS A 290 30.54 10.07 28.07
N ARG A 291 31.37 11.11 27.93
CA ARG A 291 32.69 11.18 28.54
C ARG A 291 32.54 11.45 30.04
#